data_AF-A0A8T3WGG7-F1
#
_entry.id   AF-A0A8T3WGG7-F1
#
_cell.length_a   1.000
_cell.length_b   1.000
_cell.length_c   1.000
_cell.angle_alpha   90.00
_cell.angle_beta   90.00
_cell.angle_gamma   90.00
#
_symmetry.space_group_name_H-M   'P 1'
#
loop_
_entity.id
_entity.type
_entity.pdbx_description
1 polymer ?
#
loop_
_entity_poly.entity_id
_entity_poly.type
_entity_poly.pdbx_seq_one_letter_code
_entity_poly.pdbx_strand_id
1 'polypeptide(L)'
;MVKEKFFGIFPADRTGWIRVVEAFVAVLLITGVLLVLFGGGKVKRDDPSSKVYEVETAILRDIQLNDSLRNLILAIAPPLESSDASFPQQVSAKINSDKPAYIDCVSKICTLDDDCLLNQAPEEDLYARSVAITSTPPNYKQLKLFCWMR
;
A
#
# COMPACT_ATOMS: atom_id res chain seq x y z
N MET A 1 7.26 -52.70 -23.01
CA MET A 1 7.72 -52.16 -24.31
C MET A 1 6.55 -51.47 -24.98
N VAL A 2 6.45 -50.14 -24.86
CA VAL A 2 5.41 -49.34 -25.52
C VAL A 2 6.14 -48.35 -26.42
N LYS A 3 6.03 -48.56 -27.74
CA LYS A 3 6.64 -47.73 -28.76
C LYS A 3 5.59 -46.70 -29.17
N GLU A 4 5.66 -45.50 -28.61
CA GLU A 4 4.76 -44.41 -28.98
C GLU A 4 5.04 -43.98 -30.43
N LYS A 5 4.00 -44.07 -31.27
CA LYS A 5 3.97 -43.54 -32.63
C LYS A 5 3.73 -42.04 -32.55
N PHE A 6 4.77 -41.27 -32.26
CA PHE A 6 4.74 -39.82 -32.40
C PHE A 6 5.12 -39.45 -33.85
N PHE A 7 4.24 -38.66 -34.48
CA PHE A 7 4.46 -37.89 -35.71
C PHE A 7 4.55 -38.64 -37.05
N GLY A 8 3.38 -38.86 -37.65
CA GLY A 8 3.21 -39.04 -39.09
C GLY A 8 2.08 -38.15 -39.61
N ILE A 9 2.25 -36.81 -39.56
CA ILE A 9 1.30 -35.84 -40.13
C ILE A 9 2.08 -34.79 -40.95
N PHE A 10 2.74 -35.22 -42.04
CA PHE A 10 3.19 -34.27 -43.05
C PHE A 10 2.76 -34.79 -44.44
N PRO A 11 1.72 -34.20 -45.06
CA PRO A 11 1.29 -34.57 -46.39
C PRO A 11 2.26 -34.02 -47.46
N ALA A 12 2.34 -34.72 -48.59
CA ALA A 12 3.34 -34.56 -49.65
C ALA A 12 3.28 -33.24 -50.45
N ASP A 13 2.27 -32.38 -50.20
CA ASP A 13 2.10 -31.10 -50.90
C ASP A 13 2.67 -29.93 -50.08
N ARG A 14 3.91 -29.53 -50.42
CA ARG A 14 4.64 -28.44 -49.74
C ARG A 14 3.86 -27.13 -49.72
N THR A 15 3.06 -26.88 -50.77
CA THR A 15 2.29 -25.64 -50.94
C THR A 15 1.09 -25.56 -50.00
N GLY A 16 0.45 -26.69 -49.70
CA GLY A 16 -0.70 -26.73 -48.79
C GLY A 16 -0.26 -26.59 -47.33
N TRP A 17 0.86 -27.20 -46.97
CA TRP A 17 1.38 -27.15 -45.60
C TRP A 17 1.86 -25.75 -45.20
N ILE A 18 2.44 -24.98 -46.12
CA ILE A 18 2.84 -23.58 -45.88
C ILE A 18 1.64 -22.72 -45.46
N ARG A 19 0.48 -22.89 -46.10
CA ARG A 19 -0.75 -22.14 -45.75
C ARG A 19 -1.25 -22.46 -44.35
N VAL A 20 -1.08 -23.70 -43.89
CA VAL A 20 -1.47 -24.12 -42.53
C VAL A 20 -0.53 -23.52 -41.50
N VAL A 21 0.78 -23.52 -41.76
CA VAL A 21 1.76 -22.91 -40.86
C VAL A 21 1.55 -21.40 -40.77
N GLU A 22 1.28 -20.72 -41.88
CA GLU A 22 0.99 -19.28 -41.92
C GLU A 22 -0.23 -18.92 -41.06
N ALA A 23 -1.34 -19.63 -41.23
CA ALA A 23 -2.54 -19.41 -40.42
C ALA A 23 -2.28 -19.67 -38.92
N PHE A 24 -1.49 -20.69 -38.60
CA PHE A 24 -1.12 -21.01 -37.22
C PHE A 24 -0.26 -19.90 -36.59
N VAL A 25 0.73 -19.37 -37.32
CA VAL A 25 1.57 -18.25 -36.85
C VAL A 25 0.73 -16.99 -36.62
N ALA A 26 -0.24 -16.71 -37.49
CA ALA A 26 -1.15 -15.58 -37.30
C ALA A 26 -1.97 -15.71 -36.00
N VAL A 27 -2.49 -16.91 -35.71
CA VAL A 27 -3.23 -17.18 -34.46
C VAL A 27 -2.32 -17.04 -33.23
N LEU A 28 -1.08 -17.52 -33.30
CA LEU A 28 -0.11 -17.37 -32.21
C LEU A 28 0.25 -15.90 -31.97
N LEU A 29 0.43 -15.10 -33.02
CA LEU A 29 0.71 -13.67 -32.89
C LEU A 29 -0.47 -12.92 -32.27
N ILE A 30 -1.70 -13.18 -32.72
CA ILE A 30 -2.89 -12.56 -32.13
C ILE A 30 -3.02 -12.94 -30.65
N THR A 31 -2.83 -14.22 -30.31
CA THR A 31 -2.90 -14.72 -28.93
C THR A 31 -1.79 -14.10 -28.07
N GLY A 32 -0.57 -13.97 -28.61
CA GLY A 32 0.55 -13.33 -27.93
C GLY A 32 0.29 -11.85 -27.61
N VAL A 33 -0.26 -11.10 -28.57
CA VAL A 33 -0.66 -9.70 -28.35
C VAL A 33 -1.76 -9.61 -27.29
N LEU A 34 -2.76 -10.48 -27.33
CA LEU A 34 -3.82 -10.54 -26.31
C LEU A 34 -3.25 -10.84 -24.91
N LEU A 35 -2.29 -11.77 -24.81
CA LEU A 35 -1.61 -12.08 -23.54
C LEU A 35 -0.80 -10.91 -23.01
N VAL A 36 -0.17 -10.08 -23.85
CA VAL A 36 0.53 -8.87 -23.39
C VAL A 36 -0.46 -7.81 -22.90
N LEU A 37 -1.58 -7.63 -23.60
CA LEU A 37 -2.63 -6.67 -23.22
C LEU A 37 -3.32 -7.05 -21.91
N PHE A 38 -3.58 -8.35 -21.68
CA PHE A 38 -4.22 -8.83 -20.47
C PHE A 38 -3.23 -9.19 -19.34
N GLY A 39 -2.01 -9.61 -19.68
CA GLY A 39 -0.96 -9.97 -18.73
C GLY A 39 -0.27 -8.77 -18.09
N GLY A 40 -0.48 -7.55 -18.60
CA GLY A 40 -0.08 -6.30 -17.95
C GLY A 40 -0.90 -5.95 -16.70
N GLY A 41 -1.94 -6.73 -16.39
CA GLY A 41 -2.65 -6.66 -15.11
C GLY A 41 -1.72 -7.13 -14.00
N LYS A 42 -0.99 -6.17 -13.41
CA LYS A 42 -0.11 -6.32 -12.24
C LYS A 42 -0.56 -7.52 -11.39
N VAL A 43 0.23 -8.60 -11.41
CA VAL A 43 0.19 -9.60 -10.35
C VAL A 43 0.39 -8.79 -9.08
N LYS A 44 -0.72 -8.50 -8.37
CA LYS A 44 -0.67 -7.91 -7.04
C LYS A 44 0.01 -8.97 -6.19
N ARG A 45 1.35 -8.93 -6.17
CA ARG A 45 2.05 -9.36 -4.97
C ARG A 45 1.36 -8.60 -3.85
N ASP A 46 0.86 -9.35 -2.89
CA ASP A 46 0.28 -8.84 -1.66
C ASP A 46 1.42 -8.09 -0.95
N ASP A 47 1.68 -6.86 -1.39
CA ASP A 47 2.81 -6.08 -0.92
C ASP A 47 2.44 -5.65 0.51
N PRO A 48 3.20 -6.07 1.53
CA PRO A 48 2.93 -5.69 2.91
C PRO A 48 2.72 -4.19 3.09
N SER A 49 3.41 -3.37 2.27
CA SER A 49 3.29 -1.91 2.26
C SER A 49 1.87 -1.40 2.00
N SER A 50 1.11 -2.04 1.10
CA SER A 50 -0.25 -1.56 0.78
C SER A 50 -1.19 -1.78 1.96
N LYS A 51 -1.02 -2.89 2.70
CA LYS A 51 -1.82 -3.19 3.89
C LYS A 51 -1.53 -2.20 5.02
N VAL A 52 -0.26 -1.88 5.26
CA VAL A 52 0.12 -0.86 6.27
C VAL A 52 -0.49 0.49 5.91
N TYR A 53 -0.38 0.91 4.66
CA TYR A 53 -0.93 2.19 4.21
C TYR A 53 -2.45 2.27 4.34
N GLU A 54 -3.17 1.20 4.02
CA GLU A 54 -4.62 1.12 4.21
C GLU A 54 -5.01 1.29 5.68
N VAL A 55 -4.28 0.63 6.59
CA VAL A 55 -4.48 0.75 8.04
C VAL A 55 -4.17 2.17 8.54
N GLU A 56 -3.01 2.74 8.17
CA GLU A 56 -2.65 4.12 8.53
C GLU A 56 -3.70 5.12 8.07
N THR A 57 -4.20 4.95 6.83
CA THR A 57 -5.25 5.81 6.26
C THR A 57 -6.54 5.70 7.06
N ALA A 58 -6.96 4.48 7.40
CA ALA A 58 -8.18 4.25 8.16
C ALA A 58 -8.10 4.89 9.54
N ILE A 59 -7.00 4.67 10.28
CA ILE A 59 -6.78 5.24 11.62
C ILE A 59 -6.79 6.77 11.58
N LEU A 60 -6.00 7.36 10.68
CA LEU A 60 -5.91 8.83 10.57
C LEU A 60 -7.24 9.45 10.15
N ARG A 61 -7.98 8.79 9.26
CA ARG A 61 -9.30 9.24 8.82
C ARG A 61 -10.32 9.18 9.96
N ASP A 62 -10.31 8.11 10.76
CA ASP A 62 -11.18 7.99 11.94
C ASP A 62 -10.91 9.11 12.95
N ILE A 63 -9.63 9.43 13.20
CA ILE A 63 -9.22 10.54 14.07
C ILE A 63 -9.69 11.88 13.49
N GLN A 64 -9.55 12.07 12.18
CA GLN A 64 -10.02 13.28 11.49
C GLN A 64 -11.54 13.45 11.49
N LEU A 65 -12.31 12.37 11.51
CA LEU A 65 -13.77 12.45 11.53
C LEU A 65 -14.32 12.58 12.96
N ASN A 66 -13.48 12.41 13.98
CA ASN A 66 -13.86 12.52 15.38
C ASN A 66 -13.52 13.89 15.96
N ASP A 67 -14.53 14.73 16.16
CA ASP A 67 -14.35 16.09 16.68
C ASP A 67 -13.70 16.15 18.07
N SER A 68 -13.96 15.16 18.93
CA SER A 68 -13.35 15.09 20.26
C SER A 68 -11.84 14.90 20.15
N LEU A 69 -11.41 13.92 19.35
CA LEU A 69 -9.99 13.63 19.14
C LEU A 69 -9.27 14.80 18.44
N ARG A 70 -9.93 15.43 17.47
CA ARG A 70 -9.41 16.64 16.81
C ARG A 70 -9.18 17.77 17.80
N ASN A 71 -10.15 18.06 18.66
CA ASN A 71 -10.03 19.14 19.64
C ASN A 71 -8.89 18.90 20.63
N LEU A 72 -8.64 17.64 21.02
CA LEU A 72 -7.49 17.28 21.87
C LEU A 72 -6.16 17.58 21.17
N ILE A 73 -6.02 17.15 19.91
CA ILE A 73 -4.81 17.44 19.11
C ILE A 73 -4.62 18.96 18.98
N LEU A 74 -5.70 19.68 18.70
CA LEU A 74 -5.69 21.14 18.56
C LEU A 74 -5.45 21.91 19.87
N ALA A 75 -5.56 21.29 21.04
CA ALA A 75 -5.27 21.94 22.32
C ALA A 75 -3.78 21.92 22.74
N ILE A 76 -2.94 21.06 22.14
CA ILE A 76 -1.57 20.79 22.61
C ILE A 76 -0.48 21.59 21.90
N ALA A 77 0.58 22.03 22.57
CA ALA A 77 1.73 22.64 21.89
C ALA A 77 2.58 21.56 21.16
N PRO A 78 2.73 21.60 19.82
CA PRO A 78 3.68 20.76 19.09
C PRO A 78 5.13 21.27 19.24
N PRO A 79 6.16 20.45 18.94
CA PRO A 79 6.09 19.04 18.54
C PRO A 79 5.94 18.09 19.74
N LEU A 80 5.18 17.01 19.57
CA LEU A 80 4.94 16.02 20.64
C LEU A 80 4.80 14.60 20.09
N GLU A 81 5.52 13.64 20.64
CA GLU A 81 5.47 12.22 20.29
C GLU A 81 4.56 11.42 21.22
N SER A 82 4.06 10.27 20.76
CA SER A 82 3.16 9.42 21.55
C SER A 82 3.81 8.79 22.79
N SER A 83 5.14 8.81 22.88
CA SER A 83 5.90 8.44 24.07
C SER A 83 5.91 9.52 25.15
N ASP A 84 5.58 10.77 24.81
CA ASP A 84 5.65 11.89 25.74
C ASP A 84 4.44 11.89 26.69
N ALA A 85 4.68 12.22 27.96
CA ALA A 85 3.64 12.23 28.99
C ALA A 85 2.50 13.21 28.72
N SER A 86 2.75 14.25 27.91
CA SER A 86 1.76 15.26 27.54
C SER A 86 0.87 14.83 26.36
N PHE A 87 1.12 13.66 25.76
CA PHE A 87 0.37 13.21 24.59
C PHE A 87 -1.04 12.75 24.98
N PRO A 88 -2.10 13.04 24.20
CA PRO A 88 -3.44 12.63 24.52
C PRO A 88 -3.54 11.11 24.58
N GLN A 89 -3.77 10.59 25.78
CA GLN A 89 -3.97 9.15 25.98
C GLN A 89 -5.14 8.60 25.16
N GLN A 90 -6.14 9.44 24.87
CA GLN A 90 -7.30 9.04 24.05
C GLN A 90 -6.92 8.83 22.57
N VAL A 91 -5.99 9.63 22.05
CA VAL A 91 -5.51 9.48 20.67
C VAL A 91 -4.61 8.24 20.57
N SER A 92 -3.70 8.04 21.52
CA SER A 92 -2.85 6.83 21.53
C SER A 92 -3.66 5.57 21.77
N ALA A 93 -4.69 5.60 22.64
CA ALA A 93 -5.61 4.48 22.84
C ALA A 93 -6.37 4.12 21.56
N LYS A 94 -6.88 5.12 20.81
CA LYS A 94 -7.57 4.91 19.53
C LYS A 94 -6.63 4.30 18.48
N ILE A 95 -5.40 4.80 18.36
CA ILE A 95 -4.41 4.24 17.44
C ILE A 95 -4.09 2.78 17.83
N ASN A 96 -3.90 2.50 19.12
CA ASN A 96 -3.60 1.16 19.61
C ASN A 96 -4.79 0.18 19.50
N SER A 97 -6.04 0.65 19.57
CA SER A 97 -7.22 -0.20 19.40
C SER A 97 -7.46 -0.60 17.96
N ASP A 98 -7.13 0.31 17.03
CA ASP A 98 -7.39 0.12 15.60
C ASP A 98 -6.22 -0.53 14.87
N LYS A 99 -5.00 -0.47 15.44
CA LYS A 99 -3.83 -1.13 14.85
C LYS A 99 -3.96 -2.66 14.99
N PRO A 100 -3.67 -3.43 13.93
CA PRO A 100 -3.57 -4.87 14.02
C PRO A 100 -2.31 -5.31 14.79
N ALA A 101 -2.33 -6.52 15.32
CA ALA A 101 -1.28 -7.04 16.21
C ALA A 101 0.10 -7.23 15.55
N TYR A 102 0.16 -7.26 14.21
CA TYR A 102 1.40 -7.47 13.44
C TYR A 102 2.13 -6.16 13.09
N ILE A 103 1.55 -5.00 13.42
CA ILE A 103 2.20 -3.70 13.23
C ILE A 103 2.40 -2.97 14.55
N ASP A 104 3.52 -2.27 14.64
CA ASP A 104 3.76 -1.27 15.66
C ASP A 104 3.71 0.11 15.04
N CYS A 105 3.12 1.06 15.78
CA CYS A 105 2.91 2.40 15.30
C CYS A 105 3.24 3.43 16.39
N VAL A 106 3.88 4.51 15.99
CA VAL A 106 4.17 5.69 16.81
C VAL A 106 3.56 6.89 16.11
N SER A 107 3.01 7.83 16.89
CA SER A 107 2.42 9.04 16.33
C SER A 107 3.10 10.29 16.88
N LYS A 108 3.14 11.34 16.05
CA LYS A 108 3.72 12.62 16.38
C LYS A 108 2.80 13.75 15.92
N ILE A 109 2.60 14.73 16.79
CA ILE A 109 1.85 15.96 16.49
C ILE A 109 2.87 17.07 16.24
N CYS A 110 2.75 17.74 15.10
CA CYS A 110 3.67 18.78 14.65
C CYS A 110 2.90 19.99 14.09
N THR A 111 3.62 21.08 13.84
CA THR A 111 3.12 22.17 12.99
C THR A 111 3.16 21.75 11.52
N LEU A 112 2.43 22.44 10.65
CA LEU A 112 2.42 22.14 9.21
C LEU A 112 3.74 22.47 8.50
N ASP A 113 4.55 23.35 9.09
CA ASP A 113 5.81 23.83 8.52
C ASP A 113 7.03 23.03 8.99
N ASP A 114 6.85 22.04 9.88
CA ASP A 114 7.91 21.20 10.42
C ASP A 114 7.95 19.84 9.70
N ASP A 115 9.16 19.33 9.44
CA ASP A 115 9.38 18.03 8.76
C ASP A 115 8.80 16.85 9.57
N CYS A 116 8.56 17.07 10.87
CA CYS A 116 7.91 16.14 11.77
C CYS A 116 8.57 14.76 11.68
N LEU A 117 9.85 14.65 12.04
CA LEU A 117 10.63 13.42 11.94
C LEU A 117 10.55 12.62 13.25
N LEU A 118 10.65 11.29 13.19
CA LEU A 118 10.79 10.48 14.40
C LEU A 118 12.16 10.73 15.03
N ASN A 119 12.21 10.81 16.36
CA ASN A 119 13.48 10.97 17.07
C ASN A 119 14.41 9.76 16.90
N GLN A 120 13.86 8.54 16.79
CA GLN A 120 14.61 7.30 16.61
C GLN A 120 13.95 6.46 15.53
N ALA A 121 14.63 6.24 14.41
CA ALA A 121 14.11 5.36 13.37
C ALA A 121 14.30 3.88 13.76
N PRO A 122 13.29 3.02 13.54
CA PRO A 122 13.46 1.57 13.63
C PRO A 122 14.44 1.05 12.57
N GLU A 123 14.95 -0.16 12.76
CA GLU A 123 15.81 -0.83 11.75
C GLU A 123 14.97 -1.37 10.58
N GLU A 124 13.67 -1.60 10.81
CA GLU A 124 12.71 -2.10 9.84
C GLU A 124 12.25 -1.03 8.82
N ASP A 125 11.57 -1.49 7.77
CA ASP A 125 10.94 -0.61 6.78
C ASP A 125 9.87 0.27 7.45
N LEU A 126 10.18 1.56 7.59
CA LEU A 126 9.32 2.56 8.18
C LEU A 126 8.34 3.13 7.16
N TYR A 127 7.05 2.94 7.42
CA TYR A 127 5.97 3.58 6.70
C TYR A 127 5.53 4.82 7.48
N ALA A 128 5.23 5.91 6.76
CA ALA A 128 4.81 7.15 7.38
C ALA A 128 3.67 7.79 6.59
N ARG A 129 2.62 8.18 7.30
CA ARG A 129 1.47 8.91 6.75
C ARG A 129 1.18 10.11 7.63
N SER A 130 0.85 11.23 7.00
CA SER A 130 0.47 12.43 7.73
C SER A 130 -0.88 12.95 7.30
N VAL A 131 -1.51 13.66 8.22
CA VAL A 131 -2.83 14.25 8.01
C VAL A 131 -2.92 15.59 8.72
N ALA A 132 -3.48 16.58 8.03
CA ALA A 132 -3.72 17.89 8.62
C ALA A 132 -4.99 17.84 9.48
N ILE A 133 -4.87 18.28 10.73
CA ILE A 133 -5.98 18.54 11.63
C ILE A 133 -6.17 20.06 11.69
N THR A 134 -7.26 20.53 11.11
CA THR A 134 -7.55 21.96 11.00
C THR A 134 -8.76 22.33 11.86
N SER A 135 -8.76 23.53 12.43
CA SER A 135 -9.96 24.18 12.94
C SER A 135 -10.16 25.52 12.23
N THR A 136 -10.82 26.47 12.91
CA THR A 136 -10.79 27.87 12.50
C THR A 136 -9.34 28.38 12.43
N PRO A 137 -8.99 29.16 11.39
CA PRO A 137 -7.69 29.83 11.31
C PRO A 137 -7.40 30.63 12.59
N PRO A 138 -6.16 30.66 13.11
CA PRO A 138 -4.92 30.14 12.53
C PRO A 138 -4.49 28.76 13.06
N ASN A 139 -5.38 28.01 13.73
CA ASN A 139 -5.00 26.78 14.43
C ASN A 139 -5.00 25.57 13.48
N TYR A 140 -3.80 25.23 13.00
CA TYR A 140 -3.56 24.06 12.17
C TYR A 140 -2.44 23.21 12.75
N LYS A 141 -2.64 21.89 12.74
CA LYS A 141 -1.64 20.93 13.19
C LYS A 141 -1.59 19.76 12.25
N GLN A 142 -0.49 19.03 12.31
CA GLN A 142 -0.30 17.80 11.58
C GLN A 142 -0.21 16.66 12.58
N LEU A 143 -0.99 15.60 12.35
CA LEU A 143 -0.77 14.32 13.01
C LEU A 143 -0.08 13.41 11.99
N LYS A 144 1.11 12.93 12.34
CA LYS A 144 1.89 11.98 11.55
C LYS A 144 1.95 10.66 12.28
N LEU A 145 1.61 9.59 11.58
CA LEU A 145 1.66 8.22 12.05
C LEU A 145 2.81 7.53 11.34
N PHE A 146 3.58 6.77 12.10
CA PHE A 146 4.71 6.01 11.63
C PHE A 146 4.50 4.57 12.04
N CYS A 147 4.43 3.65 11.09
CA CYS A 147 4.18 2.25 11.36
C CYS A 147 5.25 1.38 10.71
N TRP A 148 5.53 0.24 11.33
CA TRP A 148 6.42 -0.80 10.79
C TRP A 148 5.90 -2.18 11.18
N MET A 149 6.36 -3.20 10.45
CA MET A 149 6.04 -4.59 10.75
C MET A 149 6.95 -5.09 11.87
N ARG A 150 6.38 -5.85 12.80
CA ARG A 150 7.12 -6.53 13.86
C ARG A 150 7.73 -7.84 13.36
#